data_AF-A0A351HGB3-F1
#
_entry.id   AF-A0A351HGB3-F1
#
_cell.length_a   1.000
_cell.length_b   1.000
_cell.length_c   1.000
_cell.angle_alpha   90.00
_cell.angle_beta   90.00
_cell.angle_gamma   90.00
#
_symmetry.space_group_name_H-M   'P 1'
#
loop_
_entity.id
_entity.type
_entity.pdbx_description
1 polymer ?
#
loop_
_entity_poly.entity_id
_entity_poly.type
_entity_poly.pdbx_seq_one_letter_code
_entity_poly.pdbx_strand_id
1 'polypeptide(L)'
;MKEFVLMFRMDITTKDAQPSKEQMNIYMQQWMAWINNIAGKGQLADGGNHFTKQGRVLKPHNSVIEGPYVSDNNSVVGVTLLLWQNP
;
A
#
# COMPACT_ATOMS: atom_id res chain seq x y z
N MET A 1 -7.73 17.20 -14.45
CA MET A 1 -7.27 16.57 -13.19
C MET A 1 -6.54 15.30 -13.57
N LYS A 2 -5.35 15.05 -13.00
CA LYS A 2 -4.55 13.85 -13.27
C LYS A 2 -4.58 12.96 -12.03
N GLU A 3 -4.62 11.65 -12.26
CA GLU A 3 -4.53 10.63 -11.22
C GLU A 3 -3.10 10.09 -11.14
N PHE A 4 -2.63 9.89 -9.91
CA PHE A 4 -1.33 9.30 -9.61
C PHE A 4 -1.50 8.16 -8.64
N VAL A 5 -0.65 7.15 -8.76
CA VAL A 5 -0.63 6.00 -7.86
C VAL A 5 0.64 6.03 -7.03
N LEU A 6 0.49 5.97 -5.70
CA LEU A 6 1.57 5.69 -4.78
C LEU A 6 1.50 4.21 -4.39
N MET A 7 2.57 3.47 -4.68
CA MET A 7 2.72 2.06 -4.32
C MET A 7 3.71 1.92 -3.19
N PHE A 8 3.27 1.32 -2.09
CA PHE A 8 4.08 1.11 -0.89
C PHE A 8 4.60 -0.33 -0.89
N ARG A 9 5.92 -0.46 -0.72
CA ARG A 9 6.62 -1.75 -0.68
C ARG A 9 7.29 -1.92 0.67
N MET A 10 7.18 -3.12 1.23
CA MET A 10 7.94 -3.52 2.40
C MET A 10 8.22 -5.02 2.34
N ASP A 11 9.25 -5.45 3.05
CA ASP A 11 9.41 -6.86 3.40
C ASP A 11 8.39 -7.19 4.49
N ILE A 12 7.43 -8.07 4.19
CA ILE A 12 6.43 -8.58 5.16
C ILE A 12 6.74 -10.01 5.63
N THR A 13 7.86 -10.56 5.17
CA THR A 13 8.21 -11.98 5.29
C THR A 13 9.34 -12.21 6.29
N THR A 14 10.26 -11.25 6.44
CA THR A 14 11.34 -11.29 7.43
C THR A 14 10.88 -10.70 8.76
N LYS A 15 10.99 -11.49 9.83
CA LYS A 15 10.57 -11.10 11.19
C LYS A 15 11.31 -9.86 11.70
N ASP A 16 12.62 -9.80 11.49
CA ASP A 16 13.48 -8.72 11.98
C ASP A 16 13.32 -7.43 11.14
N ALA A 17 12.66 -7.51 9.98
CA ALA A 17 12.29 -6.36 9.16
C ALA A 17 10.96 -5.72 9.60
N GLN A 18 10.21 -6.36 10.51
CA GLN A 18 8.93 -5.82 10.99
C GLN A 18 9.16 -4.80 12.12
N PRO A 19 8.38 -3.71 12.16
CA PRO A 19 8.46 -2.76 13.26
C PRO A 19 8.03 -3.39 14.59
N SER A 20 8.56 -2.87 15.70
CA SER A 20 8.03 -3.15 17.02
C SER A 20 6.58 -2.66 17.14
N LYS A 21 5.85 -3.14 18.15
CA LYS A 21 4.46 -2.68 18.40
C LYS A 21 4.39 -1.15 18.61
N GLU A 22 5.37 -0.60 19.31
CA GLU A 22 5.45 0.85 19.57
C GLU A 22 5.73 1.63 18.28
N GLN A 23 6.69 1.17 17.47
CA GLN A 23 6.97 1.77 16.17
C GLN A 23 5.76 1.71 15.25
N MET A 24 5.04 0.60 15.23
CA MET A 24 3.81 0.45 14.44
C MET A 24 2.75 1.49 14.82
N ASN A 25 2.56 1.75 16.12
CA ASN A 25 1.62 2.77 16.59
C ASN A 25 2.01 4.18 16.09
N ILE A 26 3.30 4.52 16.17
CA ILE A 26 3.82 5.81 15.68
C ILE A 26 3.61 5.93 14.17
N TYR A 27 3.92 4.87 13.41
CA TYR A 27 3.73 4.86 11.96
C TYR A 27 2.27 5.05 11.57
N MET A 28 1.34 4.40 12.27
CA MET A 28 -0.09 4.56 12.02
C MET A 28 -0.57 5.99 12.30
N GLN A 29 -0.08 6.64 13.37
CA GLN A 29 -0.41 8.03 13.66
C GLN A 29 0.11 8.99 12.57
N GLN A 30 1.35 8.81 12.14
CA GLN A 30 1.96 9.62 11.08
C GLN A 30 1.24 9.41 9.74
N TRP A 31 0.92 8.16 9.41
CA TRP A 31 0.15 7.80 8.21
C TRP A 31 -1.22 8.47 8.19
N MET A 32 -1.96 8.40 9.30
CA MET A 32 -3.28 9.04 9.43
C MET A 32 -3.19 10.56 9.29
N ALA A 33 -2.21 11.20 9.93
CA ALA A 33 -2.01 12.65 9.81
C ALA A 33 -1.74 13.06 8.35
N TRP A 34 -0.91 12.30 7.64
CA TRP A 34 -0.58 12.55 6.24
C TRP A 34 -1.78 12.34 5.31
N ILE A 35 -2.50 11.21 5.43
CA ILE A 35 -3.70 10.95 4.62
C ILE A 35 -4.80 11.98 4.87
N ASN A 36 -5.02 12.37 6.14
CA ASN A 36 -6.01 13.40 6.46
C ASN A 36 -5.64 14.76 5.85
N ASN A 37 -4.35 15.11 5.76
CA ASN A 37 -3.92 16.34 5.10
C ASN A 37 -4.21 16.32 3.59
N ILE A 38 -4.00 15.17 2.94
CA ILE A 38 -4.29 14.98 1.51
C ILE A 38 -5.80 15.05 1.25
N ALA A 39 -6.59 14.33 2.06
CA ALA A 39 -8.04 14.35 1.98
C ALA A 39 -8.61 15.76 2.21
N GLY A 40 -8.09 16.50 3.19
CA GLY A 40 -8.48 17.89 3.47
C GLY A 40 -8.19 18.86 2.33
N LYS A 41 -7.31 18.50 1.39
CA LYS A 41 -7.02 19.26 0.16
C LYS A 41 -7.86 18.80 -1.04
N GLY A 42 -8.74 17.81 -0.88
CA GLY A 42 -9.48 17.19 -1.99
C GLY A 42 -8.57 16.44 -2.97
N GLN A 43 -7.39 16.01 -2.52
CA GLN A 43 -6.37 15.36 -3.36
C GLN A 43 -6.37 13.84 -3.23
N LEU A 44 -7.25 13.26 -2.42
CA LEU A 44 -7.40 11.82 -2.27
C LEU A 44 -8.48 11.33 -3.26
N ALA A 45 -8.13 10.41 -4.15
CA ALA A 45 -9.10 9.81 -5.06
C ALA A 45 -9.91 8.72 -4.35
N ASP A 46 -11.13 8.45 -4.83
CA ASP A 46 -11.95 7.35 -4.34
C ASP A 46 -11.34 5.98 -4.71
N GLY A 47 -11.40 5.01 -3.78
CA GLY A 47 -11.13 3.60 -4.08
C GLY A 47 -9.72 3.04 -3.77
N GLY A 48 -8.83 3.80 -3.12
CA GLY A 48 -7.47 3.32 -2.82
C GLY A 48 -7.20 3.05 -1.34
N ASN A 49 -7.64 1.93 -0.77
CA ASN A 49 -7.45 1.65 0.65
C ASN A 49 -6.98 0.22 0.94
N HIS A 50 -5.75 -0.12 0.53
CA HIS A 50 -4.98 -1.28 1.00
C HIS A 50 -5.13 -2.60 0.22
N PHE A 51 -4.01 -3.28 0.03
CA PHE A 51 -3.97 -4.68 -0.39
C PHE A 51 -4.07 -5.57 0.85
N THR A 52 -4.91 -6.61 0.78
CA THR A 52 -4.99 -7.60 1.85
C THR A 52 -3.86 -8.61 1.70
N LYS A 53 -3.48 -9.29 2.80
CA LYS A 53 -2.51 -10.41 2.71
C LYS A 53 -3.13 -11.66 2.08
N GLN A 54 -4.44 -11.66 1.89
CA GLN A 54 -5.23 -12.73 1.30
C GLN A 54 -5.40 -12.49 -0.21
N GLY A 55 -5.44 -13.54 -1.00
CA GLY A 55 -5.60 -13.43 -2.46
C GLY A 55 -4.87 -14.54 -3.18
N ARG A 56 -4.82 -14.43 -4.51
CA ARG A 56 -4.12 -15.38 -5.37
C ARG A 56 -3.48 -14.68 -6.56
N VAL A 57 -2.31 -15.17 -6.98
CA VAL A 57 -1.62 -14.72 -8.19
C VAL A 57 -1.99 -15.63 -9.34
N LEU A 58 -2.55 -15.05 -10.40
CA LEU A 58 -2.80 -15.74 -11.65
C LEU A 58 -1.56 -15.66 -12.54
N LYS A 59 -1.05 -16.81 -12.98
CA LYS A 59 0.07 -16.94 -13.91
C LYS A 59 -0.42 -17.53 -15.25
N PRO A 60 0.37 -17.40 -16.32
CA PRO A 60 0.08 -18.07 -17.59
C PRO A 60 -0.19 -19.57 -17.43
N HIS A 61 -0.88 -20.17 -18.40
CA HIS A 61 -1.19 -21.60 -18.45
C HIS A 61 -1.99 -22.12 -17.24
N ASN A 62 -2.93 -21.31 -16.74
CA ASN A 62 -3.81 -21.64 -15.61
C ASN A 62 -3.09 -21.95 -14.29
N SER A 63 -1.83 -21.51 -14.13
CA SER A 63 -1.13 -21.64 -12.86
C SER A 63 -1.66 -20.61 -11.86
N VAL A 64 -2.01 -21.06 -10.66
CA VAL A 64 -2.49 -20.20 -9.57
C VAL A 64 -1.60 -20.41 -8.36
N ILE A 65 -1.17 -19.31 -7.73
CA ILE A 65 -0.42 -19.34 -6.46
C ILE A 65 -1.27 -18.65 -5.40
N GLU A 66 -1.53 -19.33 -4.30
CA GLU A 66 -2.23 -18.78 -3.15
C GLU A 66 -1.31 -17.81 -2.38
N GLY A 67 -1.83 -16.65 -2.01
CA GLY A 67 -1.08 -15.60 -1.30
C GLY A 67 -0.75 -14.37 -2.17
N PRO A 68 -0.05 -13.38 -1.59
CA PRO A 68 0.29 -12.14 -2.27
C PRO A 68 1.37 -12.36 -3.34
N TYR A 69 1.44 -11.45 -4.31
CA TYR A 69 2.58 -11.40 -5.21
C TYR A 69 3.84 -10.91 -4.47
N VAL A 70 4.93 -11.68 -4.57
CA VAL A 70 6.24 -11.37 -3.97
C VAL A 70 7.31 -11.46 -5.05
N SER A 71 8.18 -10.46 -5.13
CA SER A 71 9.40 -10.48 -5.96
C SER A 71 10.59 -10.12 -5.06
N ASP A 72 11.60 -11.00 -4.96
CA ASP A 72 12.82 -10.77 -4.18
C ASP A 72 12.55 -10.25 -2.76
N ASN A 73 11.64 -10.94 -2.04
CA ASN A 73 11.16 -10.61 -0.68
C ASN A 73 10.43 -9.26 -0.54
N ASN A 74 10.16 -8.55 -1.63
CA ASN A 74 9.37 -7.34 -1.61
C ASN A 74 7.91 -7.64 -2.00
N SER A 75 7.00 -7.20 -1.16
CA SER A 75 5.56 -7.23 -1.41
C SER A 75 5.01 -5.81 -1.55
N VAL A 76 4.05 -5.62 -2.43
CA VAL A 76 3.24 -4.38 -2.44
C VAL A 76 2.22 -4.50 -1.32
N VAL A 77 2.28 -3.59 -0.36
CA VAL A 77 1.46 -3.64 0.87
C VAL A 77 0.39 -2.57 0.91
N GLY A 78 0.47 -1.60 0.02
CA GLY A 78 -0.52 -0.54 -0.06
C GLY A 78 -0.50 0.14 -1.42
N VAL A 79 -1.67 0.67 -1.77
CA VAL A 79 -1.84 1.59 -2.87
C VAL A 79 -2.68 2.76 -2.40
N THR A 80 -2.29 3.97 -2.79
CA THR A 80 -3.08 5.18 -2.60
C THR A 80 -3.17 5.92 -3.91
N LEU A 81 -4.39 6.27 -4.31
CA LEU A 81 -4.65 7.06 -5.51
C LEU A 81 -4.78 8.54 -5.14
N LEU A 82 -4.06 9.39 -5.85
CA LEU A 82 -4.01 10.82 -5.62
C LEU A 82 -4.49 11.60 -6.84
N LEU A 83 -5.23 12.67 -6.58
CA LEU A 83 -5.65 13.66 -7.56
C LEU A 83 -4.71 14.84 -7.50
N TRP A 84 -4.20 15.24 -8.67
CA TRP A 84 -3.41 16.46 -8.79
C TRP A 84 -3.80 17.25 -10.03
N GLN A 85 -3.80 18.57 -9.88
CA GLN A 85 -4.04 19.53 -10.94
C GLN A 85 -2.83 20.45 -11.01
N ASN A 86 -2.24 20.55 -12.20
CA ASN A 86 -1.14 21.48 -12.44
C ASN A 86 -1.68 22.92 -12.23
N PRO A 87 -0.94 23.80 -11.54
CA PRO A 87 -1.33 25.19 -11.38
C PRO A 87 -1.48 25.92 -12.73
#